data_AF-A0A973L1T7-F1
#
_entry.id   AF-A0A973L1T7-F1
#
_cell.length_a   1.000
_cell.length_b   1.000
_cell.length_c   1.000
_cell.angle_alpha   90.00
_cell.angle_beta   90.00
_cell.angle_gamma   90.00
#
_symmetry.space_group_name_H-M   'P 1'
#
loop_
_entity.id
_entity.type
_entity.pdbx_description
1 polymer ?
#
loop_
_entity_poly.entity_id
_entity_poly.type
_entity_poly.pdbx_seq_one_letter_code
_entity_poly.pdbx_strand_id
1 'polypeptide(L)'
;MQRRKFLTVATTAAGASLLPGNAAAADDLPALVGRYVSRALDAGSPSVVCGVIHGTRTFVAGGGEGPGASAPDGGTVFQLGSITKTLTATALARAVCAGTTRLDAPLALPAGFPVPHRGPRRITLADLATHSSGLPSLPPNLLAGADPDDPYAHYTLDDLASGLGETTLATEPGSTYVYSNLGFGLLGQALAFDAVDSMLRRRVTDPLRLTDTTTTLRPDMASRKAVGHLAGQPVPDWHDHVLSAAGTSMYSTADDMVRFLGAQLRPERSKLRAAIELTQRPHFTADDNLRLGLGWHLSRLSSGRTLTWHNGGTGGFSTCAAFSRESASAAVMMVNTYSEQTATDPRPVDALTFALLGELDAV
;
A
#
# COMPACT_ATOMS: atom_id res chain seq x y z
N MET A 1 25.17 9.06 12.61
CA MET A 1 24.31 9.45 13.75
C MET A 1 22.92 9.75 13.18
N GLN A 2 21.84 9.18 13.75
CA GLN A 2 20.43 9.21 13.29
C GLN A 2 19.99 8.18 12.20
N ARG A 3 20.19 6.87 12.42
CA ARG A 3 19.52 5.78 11.66
C ARG A 3 18.35 5.12 12.43
N ARG A 4 17.75 5.80 13.43
CA ARG A 4 16.77 5.20 14.37
C ARG A 4 15.33 5.76 14.24
N LYS A 5 15.02 6.55 13.20
CA LYS A 5 13.69 7.19 13.05
C LYS A 5 12.75 6.49 12.05
N PHE A 6 13.12 5.31 11.55
CA PHE A 6 12.56 4.76 10.30
C PHE A 6 11.15 4.14 10.37
N LEU A 7 10.49 4.15 11.52
CA LEU A 7 9.32 3.27 11.73
C LEU A 7 8.10 3.95 12.35
N THR A 8 8.15 5.26 12.54
CA THR A 8 7.02 6.04 13.06
C THR A 8 6.61 7.10 12.04
N VAL A 9 5.97 6.68 10.94
CA VAL A 9 5.27 7.61 10.06
C VAL A 9 3.79 7.54 10.37
N ALA A 10 3.31 8.51 11.15
CA ALA A 10 1.91 8.87 11.10
C ALA A 10 1.69 9.58 9.75
N THR A 11 0.92 8.97 8.85
CA THR A 11 0.45 9.64 7.64
C THR A 11 -0.53 10.74 8.08
N THR A 12 -0.05 11.96 8.24
CA THR A 12 -0.92 13.13 8.24
C THR A 12 -1.29 13.41 6.77
N ALA A 13 -2.58 13.35 6.47
CA ALA A 13 -3.11 13.77 5.18
C ALA A 13 -3.02 15.31 5.10
N ALA A 14 -1.87 15.82 4.66
CA ALA A 14 -1.77 17.21 4.26
C ALA A 14 -2.50 17.35 2.90
N GLY A 15 -3.56 18.15 2.87
CA GLY A 15 -4.30 18.45 1.64
C GLY A 15 -3.36 19.05 0.59
N ALA A 16 -3.17 18.33 -0.51
CA ALA A 16 -2.39 18.81 -1.63
C ALA A 16 -3.21 19.88 -2.38
N SER A 17 -2.72 21.12 -2.39
CA SER A 17 -3.21 22.16 -3.29
C SER A 17 -2.73 21.86 -4.71
N LEU A 18 -3.60 21.25 -5.52
CA LEU A 18 -3.34 20.98 -6.93
C LEU A 18 -3.43 22.28 -7.74
N LEU A 19 -2.34 22.63 -8.44
CA LEU A 19 -2.33 23.68 -9.46
C LEU A 19 -3.18 23.25 -10.67
N PRO A 20 -3.86 24.17 -11.37
CA PRO A 20 -4.70 23.82 -12.53
C PRO A 20 -3.84 23.24 -13.67
N GLY A 21 -4.18 22.02 -14.10
CA GLY A 21 -3.55 21.32 -15.22
C GLY A 21 -4.02 21.84 -16.58
N ASN A 22 -3.14 21.76 -17.58
CA ASN A 22 -3.42 22.18 -18.96
C ASN A 22 -4.17 21.05 -19.71
N ALA A 23 -5.44 21.28 -20.06
CA ALA A 23 -6.34 20.26 -20.64
C ALA A 23 -5.84 19.63 -21.95
N ALA A 24 -4.96 20.29 -22.71
CA ALA A 24 -4.44 19.77 -23.98
C ALA A 24 -3.53 18.53 -23.84
N ALA A 25 -3.05 18.21 -22.63
CA ALA A 25 -2.04 17.17 -22.45
C ALA A 25 -2.61 15.77 -22.15
N ALA A 26 -3.90 15.62 -21.77
CA ALA A 26 -4.48 14.30 -21.52
C ALA A 26 -4.91 13.57 -22.81
N ASP A 27 -4.97 14.28 -23.95
CA ASP A 27 -5.21 13.66 -25.25
C ASP A 27 -4.01 12.80 -25.71
N ASP A 28 -2.79 13.20 -25.36
CA ASP A 28 -1.55 12.44 -25.57
C ASP A 28 -1.06 11.80 -24.26
N LEU A 29 -1.67 10.68 -23.91
CA LEU A 29 -1.35 9.92 -22.70
C LEU A 29 0.14 9.52 -22.62
N PRO A 30 0.79 9.03 -23.70
CA PRO A 30 2.24 8.81 -23.71
C PRO A 30 3.07 10.04 -23.33
N ALA A 31 2.81 11.20 -23.94
CA ALA A 31 3.55 12.42 -23.62
C ALA A 31 3.33 12.87 -22.17
N LEU A 32 2.10 12.76 -21.66
CA LEU A 32 1.78 13.05 -20.26
C LEU A 32 2.57 12.15 -19.30
N VAL A 33 2.50 10.83 -19.48
CA VAL A 33 3.23 9.89 -18.62
C VAL A 33 4.74 10.09 -18.71
N GLY A 34 5.26 10.34 -19.92
CA GLY A 34 6.68 10.65 -20.13
C GLY A 34 7.16 11.85 -19.32
N ARG A 35 6.37 12.94 -19.25
CA ARG A 35 6.71 14.10 -18.40
C ARG A 35 6.78 13.74 -16.92
N TYR A 36 5.87 12.89 -16.43
CA TYR A 36 5.85 12.49 -15.02
C TYR A 36 6.97 11.51 -14.68
N VAL A 37 7.37 10.66 -15.62
CA VAL A 37 8.61 9.86 -15.53
C VAL A 37 9.82 10.78 -15.39
N SER A 38 9.98 11.77 -16.27
CA SER A 38 11.08 12.74 -16.18
C SER A 38 11.10 13.49 -14.85
N ARG A 39 9.94 13.98 -14.38
CA ARG A 39 9.83 14.67 -13.08
C ARG A 39 10.23 13.79 -11.90
N ALA A 40 9.92 12.49 -11.92
CA ALA A 40 10.32 11.58 -10.86
C ALA A 40 11.84 11.34 -10.83
N LEU A 41 12.48 11.30 -12.01
CA LEU A 41 13.94 11.24 -12.13
C LEU A 41 14.60 12.53 -11.65
N ASP A 42 14.07 13.69 -12.06
CA ASP A 42 14.54 15.01 -11.63
C ASP A 42 14.40 15.20 -10.11
N ALA A 43 13.42 14.53 -9.48
CA ALA A 43 13.23 14.48 -8.03
C ALA A 43 14.20 13.53 -7.31
N GLY A 44 15.16 12.91 -8.01
CA GLY A 44 16.23 12.10 -7.43
C GLY A 44 15.94 10.60 -7.35
N SER A 45 14.92 10.10 -8.08
CA SER A 45 14.69 8.65 -8.19
C SER A 45 15.67 8.03 -9.17
N PRO A 46 16.49 7.02 -8.79
CA PRO A 46 17.39 6.34 -9.73
C PRO A 46 16.63 5.65 -10.89
N SER A 47 15.44 5.14 -10.59
CA SER A 47 14.54 4.52 -11.55
C SER A 47 13.08 4.77 -11.16
N VAL A 48 12.22 4.83 -12.17
CA VAL A 48 10.77 4.98 -12.02
C VAL A 48 10.06 4.13 -13.04
N VAL A 49 8.91 3.56 -12.66
CA VAL A 49 7.90 3.06 -13.59
C VAL A 49 6.56 3.67 -13.23
N CYS A 50 5.89 4.24 -14.22
CA CYS A 50 4.57 4.85 -14.09
C CYS A 50 3.58 4.14 -15.01
N GLY A 51 2.46 3.71 -14.44
CA GLY A 51 1.35 3.11 -15.16
C GLY A 51 0.08 3.94 -14.99
N VAL A 52 -0.64 4.17 -16.09
CA VAL A 52 -1.88 4.95 -16.10
C VAL A 52 -2.99 4.23 -16.85
N ILE A 53 -4.20 4.36 -16.32
CA ILE A 53 -5.45 4.03 -17.01
C ILE A 53 -6.26 5.32 -17.12
N HIS A 54 -6.80 5.62 -18.30
CA HIS A 54 -7.74 6.73 -18.48
C HIS A 54 -8.77 6.35 -19.54
N GLY A 55 -10.02 6.21 -19.10
CA GLY A 55 -11.08 5.61 -19.91
C GLY A 55 -10.72 4.18 -20.33
N THR A 56 -10.64 3.94 -21.63
CA THR A 56 -10.25 2.62 -22.21
C THR A 56 -8.75 2.50 -22.47
N ARG A 57 -7.99 3.59 -22.33
CA ARG A 57 -6.56 3.63 -22.63
C ARG A 57 -5.76 3.20 -21.41
N THR A 58 -4.67 2.49 -21.67
CA THR A 58 -3.68 2.09 -20.67
C THR A 58 -2.29 2.33 -21.23
N PHE A 59 -1.42 2.92 -20.44
CA PHE A 59 -0.04 3.19 -20.82
C PHE A 59 0.90 2.97 -19.64
N VAL A 60 2.06 2.37 -19.89
CA VAL A 60 3.11 2.15 -18.90
C VAL A 60 4.42 2.62 -19.50
N ALA A 61 5.17 3.41 -18.75
CA ALA A 61 6.52 3.82 -19.13
C ALA A 61 7.43 3.86 -17.91
N GLY A 62 8.70 3.56 -18.13
CA GLY A 62 9.74 3.72 -17.13
C GLY A 62 10.92 4.54 -17.64
N GLY A 63 11.78 4.93 -16.72
CA GLY A 63 13.00 5.67 -16.99
C GLY A 63 14.02 5.52 -15.86
N GLY A 64 15.27 5.86 -16.15
CA GLY A 64 16.40 5.70 -15.24
C GLY A 64 17.11 4.35 -15.35
N GLU A 65 17.84 3.98 -14.31
CA GLU A 65 18.67 2.77 -14.27
C GLU A 65 17.90 1.56 -13.73
N GLY A 66 17.52 0.64 -14.61
CA GLY A 66 16.86 -0.62 -14.28
C GLY A 66 17.83 -1.81 -14.17
N PRO A 67 17.29 -3.03 -13.99
CA PRO A 67 18.08 -4.26 -13.86
C PRO A 67 19.03 -4.45 -15.04
N GLY A 68 20.31 -4.73 -14.78
CA GLY A 68 21.31 -4.92 -15.84
C GLY A 68 21.60 -3.67 -16.68
N ALA A 69 21.34 -2.47 -16.15
CA ALA A 69 21.52 -1.17 -16.81
C ALA A 69 20.60 -0.91 -18.03
N SER A 70 19.50 -1.66 -18.16
CA SER A 70 18.42 -1.30 -19.09
C SER A 70 17.45 -0.30 -18.45
N ALA A 71 16.73 0.48 -19.25
CA ALA A 71 15.62 1.27 -18.71
C ALA A 71 14.57 0.34 -18.06
N PRO A 72 14.00 0.70 -16.90
CA PRO A 72 12.93 -0.09 -16.30
C PRO A 72 11.67 0.01 -17.16
N ASP A 73 10.85 -1.03 -17.10
CA ASP A 73 9.62 -1.17 -17.88
C ASP A 73 8.47 -1.71 -17.02
N GLY A 74 7.32 -1.97 -17.64
CA GLY A 74 6.13 -2.50 -16.95
C GLY A 74 6.34 -3.83 -16.24
N GLY A 75 7.37 -4.60 -16.63
CA GLY A 75 7.76 -5.85 -16.00
C GLY A 75 8.80 -5.67 -14.89
N THR A 76 9.42 -4.52 -14.70
CA THR A 76 10.44 -4.36 -13.65
C THR A 76 9.83 -4.55 -12.26
N VAL A 77 10.49 -5.34 -11.40
CA VAL A 77 9.98 -5.72 -10.07
C VAL A 77 10.48 -4.73 -9.02
N PHE A 78 9.57 -4.26 -8.16
CA PHE A 78 9.85 -3.38 -7.01
C PHE A 78 9.23 -3.97 -5.73
N GLN A 79 9.72 -3.54 -4.56
CA GLN A 79 8.94 -3.71 -3.34
C GLN A 79 7.78 -2.71 -3.31
N LEU A 80 6.57 -3.20 -3.08
CA LEU A 80 5.34 -2.40 -3.08
C LEU A 80 5.15 -1.55 -1.82
N GLY A 81 5.69 -2.00 -0.69
CA GLY A 81 5.35 -1.41 0.59
C GLY A 81 3.85 -1.60 0.92
N SER A 82 3.29 -0.59 1.57
CA SER A 82 1.94 -0.64 2.13
C SER A 82 0.78 -0.67 1.13
N ILE A 83 1.02 -0.62 -0.19
CA ILE A 83 -0.01 -0.97 -1.20
C ILE A 83 -0.59 -2.36 -0.91
N THR A 84 0.22 -3.27 -0.36
CA THR A 84 -0.18 -4.62 0.10
C THR A 84 -1.42 -4.63 0.99
N LYS A 85 -1.63 -3.59 1.80
CA LYS A 85 -2.81 -3.47 2.67
C LYS A 85 -4.11 -3.49 1.87
N THR A 86 -4.12 -2.91 0.67
CA THR A 86 -5.27 -2.92 -0.24
C THR A 86 -5.58 -4.33 -0.75
N LEU A 87 -4.54 -5.15 -0.98
CA LEU A 87 -4.65 -6.56 -1.38
C LEU A 87 -5.15 -7.41 -0.19
N THR A 88 -4.57 -7.23 0.99
CA THR A 88 -5.02 -7.87 2.24
C THR A 88 -6.48 -7.54 2.55
N ALA A 89 -6.87 -6.27 2.43
CA ALA A 89 -8.25 -5.84 2.63
C ALA A 89 -9.21 -6.41 1.56
N THR A 90 -8.76 -6.55 0.32
CA THR A 90 -9.54 -7.26 -0.72
C THR A 90 -9.73 -8.74 -0.36
N ALA A 91 -8.71 -9.40 0.21
CA ALA A 91 -8.80 -10.77 0.69
C ALA A 91 -9.77 -10.93 1.88
N LEU A 92 -9.78 -9.96 2.81
CA LEU A 92 -10.80 -9.86 3.88
C LEU A 92 -12.19 -9.70 3.27
N ALA A 93 -12.38 -8.71 2.40
CA ALA A 93 -13.67 -8.40 1.79
C ALA A 93 -14.23 -9.60 1.01
N ARG A 94 -13.36 -10.34 0.30
CA ARG A 94 -13.77 -11.59 -0.37
C ARG A 94 -14.24 -12.66 0.61
N ALA A 95 -13.59 -12.80 1.76
CA ALA A 95 -14.01 -13.73 2.81
C ALA A 95 -15.36 -13.34 3.42
N VAL A 96 -15.59 -12.04 3.61
CA VAL A 96 -16.88 -11.49 4.06
C VAL A 96 -17.98 -11.78 3.03
N CYS A 97 -17.74 -11.50 1.75
CA CYS A 97 -18.70 -11.81 0.69
C CYS A 97 -19.00 -13.31 0.55
N ALA A 98 -18.04 -14.18 0.90
CA ALA A 98 -18.22 -15.63 0.93
C ALA A 98 -18.91 -16.14 2.21
N GLY A 99 -19.19 -15.27 3.18
CA GLY A 99 -19.81 -15.63 4.46
C GLY A 99 -18.90 -16.39 5.42
N THR A 100 -17.59 -16.50 5.15
CA THR A 100 -16.64 -17.22 6.02
C THR A 100 -16.16 -16.38 7.20
N THR A 101 -16.39 -15.08 7.17
CA THR A 101 -16.15 -14.15 8.28
C THR A 101 -17.06 -12.92 8.14
N ARG A 102 -16.98 -11.97 9.07
CA ARG A 102 -17.72 -10.70 9.06
C ARG A 102 -16.78 -9.55 9.45
N LEU A 103 -17.08 -8.33 9.00
CA LEU A 103 -16.27 -7.16 9.34
C LEU A 103 -16.28 -6.86 10.86
N ASP A 104 -17.41 -7.07 11.52
CA ASP A 104 -17.60 -6.91 12.97
C ASP A 104 -17.17 -8.16 13.76
N ALA A 105 -16.59 -9.17 13.12
CA ALA A 105 -16.03 -10.31 13.83
C ALA A 105 -14.87 -9.83 14.71
N PRO A 106 -14.82 -10.26 15.99
CA PRO A 106 -13.70 -9.92 16.86
C PRO A 106 -12.41 -10.54 16.33
N LEU A 107 -11.28 -9.85 16.53
CA LEU A 107 -9.95 -10.41 16.30
C LEU A 107 -9.82 -11.69 17.14
N ALA A 108 -9.56 -12.79 16.45
CA ALA A 108 -9.27 -14.08 17.03
C ALA A 108 -7.92 -14.56 16.50
N LEU A 109 -7.06 -15.03 17.40
CA LEU A 109 -5.75 -15.61 17.11
C LEU A 109 -5.69 -17.00 17.77
N PRO A 110 -4.77 -17.88 17.34
CA PRO A 110 -4.57 -19.18 17.99
C PRO A 110 -4.22 -19.04 19.48
N ALA A 111 -4.40 -20.14 20.22
CA ALA A 111 -3.97 -20.21 21.61
C ALA A 111 -2.48 -19.86 21.74
N GLY A 112 -2.12 -19.07 22.75
CA GLY A 112 -0.76 -18.56 22.96
C GLY A 112 -0.54 -17.13 22.45
N PHE A 113 -1.44 -16.58 21.63
CA PHE A 113 -1.38 -15.19 21.17
C PHE A 113 -2.38 -14.32 21.93
N PRO A 114 -1.94 -13.49 22.90
CA PRO A 114 -2.84 -12.62 23.63
C PRO A 114 -3.42 -11.55 22.70
N VAL A 115 -4.70 -11.21 22.88
CA VAL A 115 -5.35 -10.12 22.15
C VAL A 115 -5.44 -8.91 23.10
N PRO A 116 -4.72 -7.80 22.82
CA PRO A 116 -4.80 -6.59 23.62
C PRO A 116 -6.24 -6.04 23.66
N HIS A 117 -6.62 -5.44 24.78
CA HIS A 117 -7.93 -4.83 24.97
C HIS A 117 -7.84 -3.52 25.74
N ARG A 118 -8.84 -2.66 25.53
CA ARG A 118 -9.06 -1.44 26.29
C ARG A 118 -10.55 -1.13 26.29
N GLY A 119 -11.13 -1.10 27.49
CA GLY A 119 -12.58 -1.00 27.63
C GLY A 119 -13.31 -2.30 27.24
N PRO A 120 -14.66 -2.26 27.17
CA PRO A 120 -15.48 -3.45 26.96
C PRO A 120 -15.57 -3.90 25.49
N ARG A 121 -15.23 -3.03 24.53
CA ARG A 121 -15.30 -3.34 23.09
C ARG A 121 -14.05 -4.11 22.64
N ARG A 122 -14.26 -5.24 21.95
CA ARG A 122 -13.18 -6.02 21.33
C ARG A 122 -12.76 -5.39 20.00
N ILE A 123 -11.47 -5.52 19.66
CA ILE A 123 -10.96 -5.19 18.32
C ILE A 123 -11.69 -6.06 17.29
N THR A 124 -12.19 -5.46 16.21
CA THR A 124 -12.82 -6.17 15.09
C THR A 124 -11.93 -6.19 13.85
N LEU A 125 -12.24 -7.05 12.87
CA LEU A 125 -11.52 -7.07 11.59
C LEU A 125 -11.67 -5.75 10.81
N ALA A 126 -12.82 -5.07 10.94
CA ALA A 126 -13.02 -3.73 10.43
C ALA A 126 -12.02 -2.75 11.06
N ASP A 127 -11.89 -2.76 12.39
CA ASP A 127 -11.00 -1.83 13.11
C ASP A 127 -9.54 -1.99 12.67
N LEU A 128 -9.11 -3.22 12.36
CA LEU A 128 -7.77 -3.47 11.80
C LEU A 128 -7.65 -2.92 10.38
N ALA A 129 -8.62 -3.20 9.52
CA ALA A 129 -8.63 -2.80 8.11
C ALA A 129 -8.83 -1.29 7.89
N THR A 130 -9.31 -0.55 8.89
CA THR A 130 -9.51 0.91 8.86
C THR A 130 -8.54 1.67 9.75
N HIS A 131 -7.53 1.00 10.33
CA HIS A 131 -6.57 1.60 11.26
C HIS A 131 -7.22 2.28 12.47
N SER A 132 -8.33 1.74 12.98
CA SER A 132 -9.06 2.28 14.13
C SER A 132 -9.02 1.37 15.35
N SER A 133 -8.14 0.38 15.40
CA SER A 133 -8.06 -0.62 16.49
C SER A 133 -7.50 -0.10 17.82
N GLY A 134 -6.84 1.06 17.80
CA GLY A 134 -6.08 1.58 18.95
C GLY A 134 -4.71 0.91 19.14
N LEU A 135 -4.32 -0.04 18.27
CA LEU A 135 -3.01 -0.68 18.30
C LEU A 135 -1.89 0.33 17.96
N PRO A 136 -0.69 0.17 18.55
CA PRO A 136 0.48 0.95 18.12
C PRO A 136 0.85 0.61 16.67
N SER A 137 1.73 1.43 16.07
CA SER A 137 2.18 1.21 14.69
C SER A 137 2.80 -0.18 14.50
N LEU A 138 3.55 -0.65 15.48
CA LEU A 138 4.37 -1.86 15.45
C LEU A 138 4.30 -2.60 16.79
N PRO A 139 4.66 -3.90 16.83
CA PRO A 139 4.94 -4.56 18.09
C PRO A 139 6.02 -3.81 18.89
N PRO A 140 5.87 -3.64 20.20
CA PRO A 140 6.84 -2.92 21.04
C PRO A 140 8.26 -3.49 20.98
N ASN A 141 8.39 -4.81 20.80
CA ASN A 141 9.65 -5.54 20.78
C ASN A 141 10.30 -5.64 19.39
N LEU A 142 9.63 -5.23 18.30
CA LEU A 142 10.10 -5.49 16.93
C LEU A 142 11.47 -4.88 16.63
N LEU A 143 11.82 -3.75 17.23
CA LEU A 143 13.10 -3.08 16.95
C LEU A 143 14.22 -3.50 17.90
N ALA A 144 13.94 -4.38 18.86
CA ALA A 144 14.94 -4.87 19.80
C ALA A 144 15.89 -5.84 19.09
N GLY A 145 17.11 -5.38 18.78
CA GLY A 145 18.12 -6.20 18.10
C GLY A 145 17.93 -6.32 16.58
N ALA A 146 17.00 -5.58 16.00
CA ALA A 146 16.75 -5.56 14.57
C ALA A 146 17.94 -5.02 13.78
N ASP A 147 18.19 -5.60 12.59
CA ASP A 147 19.03 -4.96 11.57
C ASP A 147 18.33 -3.66 11.11
N PRO A 148 18.99 -2.49 11.21
CA PRO A 148 18.37 -1.24 10.76
C PRO A 148 18.04 -1.20 9.26
N ASP A 149 18.74 -1.99 8.45
CA ASP A 149 18.55 -2.02 6.99
C ASP A 149 17.51 -3.08 6.57
N ASP A 150 17.22 -4.08 7.41
CA ASP A 150 16.15 -5.08 7.25
C ASP A 150 15.44 -5.42 8.59
N PRO A 151 14.60 -4.50 9.10
CA PRO A 151 14.16 -4.54 10.50
C PRO A 151 13.11 -5.61 10.81
N TYR A 152 12.52 -6.23 9.80
CA TYR A 152 11.47 -7.25 9.98
C TYR A 152 11.99 -8.68 9.86
N ALA A 153 13.16 -8.90 9.25
CA ALA A 153 13.63 -10.22 8.86
C ALA A 153 13.81 -11.21 10.01
N HIS A 154 14.19 -10.69 11.18
CA HIS A 154 14.44 -11.50 12.38
C HIS A 154 13.15 -11.85 13.14
N TYR A 155 12.04 -11.16 12.87
CA TYR A 155 10.86 -11.20 13.73
C TYR A 155 10.05 -12.48 13.49
N THR A 156 9.75 -13.21 14.57
CA THR A 156 9.06 -14.50 14.53
C THR A 156 7.64 -14.45 15.10
N LEU A 157 6.86 -15.53 14.94
CA LEU A 157 5.55 -15.66 15.57
C LEU A 157 5.65 -15.71 17.11
N ASP A 158 6.74 -16.25 17.66
CA ASP A 158 6.98 -16.24 19.11
C ASP A 158 7.25 -14.82 19.62
N ASP A 159 8.02 -14.03 18.84
CA ASP A 159 8.23 -12.61 19.15
C ASP A 159 6.92 -11.83 19.07
N LEU A 160 6.04 -12.15 18.12
CA LEU A 160 4.71 -11.56 18.04
C LEU A 160 3.86 -11.90 19.27
N ALA A 161 3.85 -13.17 19.69
CA ALA A 161 3.11 -13.58 20.88
C ALA A 161 3.59 -12.84 22.14
N SER A 162 4.92 -12.74 22.32
CA SER A 162 5.53 -11.96 23.42
C SER A 162 5.20 -10.48 23.33
N GLY A 163 5.38 -9.87 22.15
CA GLY A 163 5.13 -8.46 21.91
C GLY A 163 3.66 -8.07 22.10
N LEU A 164 2.72 -8.96 21.76
CA LEU A 164 1.30 -8.76 22.04
C LEU A 164 1.00 -8.75 23.55
N GLY A 165 1.74 -9.52 24.35
CA GLY A 165 1.63 -9.50 25.81
C GLY A 165 2.05 -8.16 26.43
N GLU A 166 2.93 -7.42 25.74
CA GLU A 166 3.42 -6.09 26.14
C GLU A 166 2.59 -4.94 25.52
N THR A 167 1.74 -5.27 24.53
CA THR A 167 1.04 -4.26 23.74
C THR A 167 -0.12 -3.64 24.53
N THR A 168 -0.11 -2.32 24.64
CA THR A 168 -1.22 -1.52 25.19
C THR A 168 -1.92 -0.76 24.07
N LEU A 169 -3.25 -0.74 24.07
CA LEU A 169 -4.01 0.10 23.14
C LEU A 169 -4.00 1.55 23.60
N ALA A 170 -3.71 2.49 22.69
CA ALA A 170 -3.70 3.91 22.99
C ALA A 170 -5.12 4.46 23.20
N THR A 171 -6.08 3.93 22.45
CA THR A 171 -7.50 4.33 22.47
C THR A 171 -8.40 3.09 22.47
N GLU A 172 -9.70 3.29 22.71
CA GLU A 172 -10.65 2.19 22.56
C GLU A 172 -10.75 1.78 21.07
N PRO A 173 -10.96 0.49 20.75
CA PRO A 173 -11.16 0.07 19.37
C PRO A 173 -12.37 0.78 18.73
N GLY A 174 -12.19 1.29 17.53
CA GLY A 174 -13.19 2.01 16.75
C GLY A 174 -13.33 3.50 17.09
N SER A 175 -12.48 4.07 17.97
CA SER A 175 -12.62 5.48 18.38
C SER A 175 -11.74 6.45 17.61
N THR A 176 -10.56 6.04 17.16
CA THR A 176 -9.53 6.96 16.65
C THR A 176 -8.71 6.31 15.55
N TYR A 177 -8.41 7.07 14.49
CA TYR A 177 -7.50 6.64 13.43
C TYR A 177 -6.04 6.71 13.89
N VAL A 178 -5.36 5.56 13.88
CA VAL A 178 -3.92 5.41 14.12
C VAL A 178 -3.38 4.36 13.15
N TYR A 179 -2.61 4.81 12.15
CA TYR A 179 -2.00 3.92 11.17
C TYR A 179 -1.15 2.85 11.87
N SER A 180 -1.40 1.59 11.52
CA SER A 180 -0.82 0.45 12.23
C SER A 180 -0.47 -0.71 11.31
N ASN A 181 0.84 -0.98 11.19
CA ASN A 181 1.37 -2.18 10.56
C ASN A 181 1.07 -3.41 11.42
N LEU A 182 1.16 -3.30 12.75
CA LEU A 182 0.72 -4.37 13.65
C LEU A 182 -0.74 -4.75 13.38
N GLY A 183 -1.64 -3.77 13.24
CA GLY A 183 -3.04 -4.02 12.95
C GLY A 183 -3.26 -4.82 11.66
N PHE A 184 -2.60 -4.43 10.57
CA PHE A 184 -2.70 -5.18 9.30
C PHE A 184 -1.98 -6.52 9.32
N GLY A 185 -0.86 -6.64 10.05
CA GLY A 185 -0.18 -7.91 10.27
C GLY A 185 -1.10 -8.90 11.00
N LEU A 186 -1.75 -8.46 12.09
CA LEU A 186 -2.75 -9.25 12.82
C LEU A 186 -3.97 -9.60 11.96
N LEU A 187 -4.40 -8.69 11.07
CA LEU A 187 -5.45 -9.01 10.10
C LEU A 187 -5.05 -10.16 9.19
N GLY A 188 -3.81 -10.15 8.69
CA GLY A 188 -3.25 -11.26 7.91
C GLY A 188 -3.23 -12.57 8.71
N GLN A 189 -2.74 -12.52 9.95
CA GLN A 189 -2.64 -13.70 10.82
C GLN A 189 -4.02 -14.25 11.19
N ALA A 190 -5.01 -13.40 11.47
CA ALA A 190 -6.38 -13.83 11.75
C ALA A 190 -7.07 -14.50 10.56
N LEU A 191 -6.71 -14.11 9.32
CA LEU A 191 -7.33 -14.66 8.11
C LEU A 191 -6.67 -15.93 7.59
N ALA A 192 -5.37 -16.11 7.84
CA ALA A 192 -4.57 -17.12 7.15
C ALA A 192 -3.59 -17.88 8.04
N PHE A 193 -3.15 -17.28 9.15
CA PHE A 193 -2.12 -17.76 10.09
C PHE A 193 -0.89 -18.42 9.43
N ASP A 194 0.22 -17.69 9.34
CA ASP A 194 1.47 -18.14 8.70
C ASP A 194 1.34 -18.54 7.21
N ALA A 195 0.22 -18.19 6.57
CA ALA A 195 -0.05 -18.50 5.17
C ALA A 195 -0.51 -17.28 4.36
N VAL A 196 0.01 -16.09 4.69
CA VAL A 196 -0.41 -14.81 4.08
C VAL A 196 -0.22 -14.81 2.57
N ASP A 197 0.95 -15.22 2.04
CA ASP A 197 1.17 -15.29 0.58
C ASP A 197 0.13 -16.18 -0.10
N SER A 198 -0.10 -17.37 0.45
CA SER A 198 -1.06 -18.33 -0.09
C SER A 198 -2.51 -17.83 0.00
N MET A 199 -2.85 -17.05 1.03
CA MET A 199 -4.14 -16.37 1.11
C MET A 199 -4.27 -15.30 0.03
N LEU A 200 -3.30 -14.40 -0.10
CA LEU A 200 -3.31 -13.34 -1.11
C LEU A 200 -3.37 -13.93 -2.52
N ARG A 201 -2.62 -15.00 -2.77
CA ARG A 201 -2.61 -15.74 -4.02
C ARG A 201 -4.00 -16.25 -4.39
N ARG A 202 -4.58 -17.11 -3.55
CA ARG A 202 -5.91 -17.70 -3.80
C ARG A 202 -7.02 -16.66 -3.85
N ARG A 203 -6.94 -15.64 -2.97
CA ARG A 203 -8.05 -14.69 -2.76
C ARG A 203 -8.01 -13.50 -3.71
N VAL A 204 -6.84 -13.11 -4.21
CA VAL A 204 -6.67 -11.84 -4.94
C VAL A 204 -5.83 -11.99 -6.20
N THR A 205 -4.57 -12.42 -6.10
CA THR A 205 -3.64 -12.35 -7.25
C THR A 205 -4.00 -13.35 -8.34
N ASP A 206 -4.38 -14.60 -8.02
CA ASP A 206 -4.83 -15.57 -9.03
C ASP A 206 -6.11 -15.12 -9.77
N PRO A 207 -7.20 -14.71 -9.07
CA PRO A 207 -8.41 -14.21 -9.74
C PRO A 207 -8.19 -13.02 -10.67
N LEU A 208 -7.23 -12.15 -10.34
CA LEU A 208 -6.90 -10.95 -11.10
C LEU A 208 -5.72 -11.14 -12.06
N ARG A 209 -5.09 -12.33 -12.06
CA ARG A 209 -3.91 -12.68 -12.85
C ARG A 209 -2.72 -11.75 -12.60
N LEU A 210 -2.45 -11.46 -11.33
CA LEU A 210 -1.28 -10.68 -10.89
C LEU A 210 -0.11 -11.65 -10.63
N THR A 211 0.46 -12.17 -11.71
CA THR A 211 1.41 -13.30 -11.66
C THR A 211 2.75 -12.95 -11.02
N ASP A 212 3.11 -11.68 -10.99
CA ASP A 212 4.35 -11.16 -10.40
C ASP A 212 4.11 -10.44 -9.07
N THR A 213 2.94 -10.62 -8.45
CA THR A 213 2.61 -10.06 -7.14
C THR A 213 2.68 -11.14 -6.05
N THR A 214 3.66 -11.07 -5.14
CA THR A 214 3.90 -12.09 -4.09
C THR A 214 4.71 -11.52 -2.91
N THR A 215 4.62 -12.12 -1.73
CA THR A 215 5.46 -11.76 -0.57
C THR A 215 6.80 -12.50 -0.54
N THR A 216 7.06 -13.39 -1.50
CA THR A 216 8.33 -14.12 -1.61
C THR A 216 8.93 -13.89 -2.98
N LEU A 217 10.11 -13.29 -3.03
CA LEU A 217 10.80 -13.01 -4.29
C LEU A 217 11.24 -14.32 -4.94
N ARG A 218 10.63 -14.65 -6.08
CA ARG A 218 10.97 -15.84 -6.87
C ARG A 218 12.21 -15.59 -7.72
N PRO A 219 12.96 -16.64 -8.13
CA PRO A 219 14.14 -16.49 -8.97
C PRO A 219 13.88 -15.76 -10.31
N ASP A 220 12.73 -15.98 -10.94
CA ASP A 220 12.34 -15.30 -12.19
C ASP A 220 12.05 -13.80 -12.02
N MET A 221 11.65 -13.40 -10.81
CA MET A 221 11.43 -12.00 -10.46
C MET A 221 12.74 -11.33 -10.05
N ALA A 222 13.61 -12.05 -9.33
CA ALA A 222 14.88 -11.54 -8.84
C ALA A 222 15.79 -11.01 -9.96
N SER A 223 15.80 -11.68 -11.12
CA SER A 223 16.59 -11.24 -12.29
C SER A 223 16.09 -9.93 -12.93
N ARG A 224 14.86 -9.51 -12.60
CA ARG A 224 14.16 -8.34 -13.16
C ARG A 224 13.88 -7.29 -12.09
N LYS A 225 14.46 -7.44 -10.89
CA LYS A 225 14.20 -6.57 -9.75
C LYS A 225 15.09 -5.34 -9.78
N ALA A 226 14.49 -4.17 -9.59
CA ALA A 226 15.25 -2.95 -9.34
C ALA A 226 16.03 -3.04 -8.03
N VAL A 227 17.17 -2.36 -7.96
CA VAL A 227 17.95 -2.22 -6.72
C VAL A 227 17.36 -1.06 -5.92
N GLY A 228 17.00 -1.29 -4.65
CA GLY A 228 16.45 -0.25 -3.79
C GLY A 228 17.54 0.71 -3.30
N HIS A 229 17.19 1.99 -3.14
CA HIS A 229 18.13 3.01 -2.67
C HIS A 229 17.58 3.82 -1.49
N LEU A 230 18.48 4.22 -0.60
CA LEU A 230 18.22 5.18 0.46
C LEU A 230 19.30 6.26 0.42
N ALA A 231 18.89 7.52 0.29
CA ALA A 231 19.82 8.65 0.13
C ALA A 231 20.89 8.42 -0.96
N GLY A 232 20.46 7.81 -2.08
CA GLY A 232 21.32 7.50 -3.23
C GLY A 232 22.24 6.29 -3.07
N GLN A 233 22.21 5.60 -1.93
CA GLN A 233 23.00 4.39 -1.70
C GLN A 233 22.15 3.13 -1.85
N PRO A 234 22.65 2.07 -2.51
CA PRO A 234 21.97 0.79 -2.54
C PRO A 234 21.73 0.24 -1.13
N VAL A 235 20.53 -0.29 -0.88
CA VAL A 235 20.14 -0.92 0.38
C VAL A 235 19.49 -2.28 0.13
N PRO A 236 19.56 -3.21 1.09
CA PRO A 236 18.86 -4.48 0.99
C PRO A 236 17.34 -4.29 0.95
N ASP A 237 16.66 -5.31 0.43
CA ASP A 237 15.20 -5.41 0.51
C ASP A 237 14.80 -5.74 1.95
N TRP A 238 13.61 -5.28 2.36
CA TRP A 238 13.00 -5.76 3.60
C TRP A 238 12.42 -7.17 3.43
N HIS A 239 12.64 -8.04 4.41
CA HIS A 239 12.05 -9.37 4.49
C HIS A 239 11.17 -9.47 5.73
N ASP A 240 10.01 -10.11 5.59
CA ASP A 240 9.05 -10.26 6.67
C ASP A 240 8.15 -11.46 6.40
N HIS A 241 7.99 -12.31 7.40
CA HIS A 241 7.13 -13.49 7.37
C HIS A 241 5.89 -13.32 8.25
N VAL A 242 5.93 -12.43 9.25
CA VAL A 242 4.94 -12.31 10.32
C VAL A 242 3.96 -11.16 10.07
N LEU A 243 4.44 -9.97 9.70
CA LEU A 243 3.60 -8.80 9.41
C LEU A 243 3.50 -8.50 7.91
N SER A 244 3.86 -9.46 7.05
CA SER A 244 3.86 -9.34 5.58
C SER A 244 2.56 -8.81 4.98
N ALA A 245 1.41 -9.07 5.61
CA ALA A 245 0.10 -8.54 5.23
C ALA A 245 -0.01 -7.00 5.32
N ALA A 246 0.89 -6.35 6.06
CA ALA A 246 1.05 -4.90 6.12
C ALA A 246 1.93 -4.35 4.97
N GLY A 247 2.58 -5.20 4.19
CA GLY A 247 3.34 -4.80 3.00
C GLY A 247 4.82 -4.54 3.19
N THR A 248 5.39 -5.07 4.25
CA THR A 248 6.80 -4.99 4.61
C THR A 248 7.71 -5.78 3.68
N SER A 249 7.19 -6.77 2.95
CA SER A 249 7.98 -7.69 2.09
C SER A 249 7.30 -8.07 0.76
N MET A 250 6.31 -7.30 0.29
CA MET A 250 5.61 -7.63 -0.96
C MET A 250 6.29 -7.04 -2.20
N TYR A 251 6.38 -7.85 -3.24
CA TYR A 251 6.92 -7.49 -4.55
C TYR A 251 5.81 -7.43 -5.60
N SER A 252 5.96 -6.56 -6.60
CA SER A 252 5.11 -6.51 -7.79
C SER A 252 5.76 -5.75 -8.94
N THR A 253 5.08 -5.75 -10.08
CA THR A 253 5.39 -4.96 -11.28
C THR A 253 4.31 -3.91 -11.53
N ALA A 254 4.61 -2.90 -12.36
CA ALA A 254 3.63 -1.90 -12.76
C ALA A 254 2.52 -2.49 -13.62
N ASP A 255 2.84 -3.49 -14.46
CA ASP A 255 1.83 -4.21 -15.27
C ASP A 255 0.76 -4.88 -14.39
N ASP A 256 1.18 -5.52 -13.30
CA ASP A 256 0.23 -6.12 -12.36
C ASP A 256 -0.52 -5.07 -11.55
N MET A 257 0.14 -3.98 -11.14
CA MET A 257 -0.56 -2.90 -10.43
C MET A 257 -1.58 -2.19 -11.32
N VAL A 258 -1.30 -2.02 -12.61
CA VAL A 258 -2.27 -1.51 -13.59
C VAL A 258 -3.43 -2.50 -13.76
N ARG A 259 -3.18 -3.82 -13.82
CA ARG A 259 -4.28 -4.82 -13.83
C ARG A 259 -5.14 -4.73 -12.57
N PHE A 260 -4.51 -4.62 -11.41
CA PHE A 260 -5.21 -4.46 -10.13
C PHE A 260 -6.07 -3.18 -10.13
N LEU A 261 -5.50 -2.03 -10.47
CA LEU A 261 -6.22 -0.76 -10.57
C LEU A 261 -7.33 -0.78 -11.63
N GLY A 262 -7.13 -1.49 -12.74
CA GLY A 262 -8.16 -1.71 -13.75
C GLY A 262 -9.38 -2.45 -13.20
N ALA A 263 -9.17 -3.42 -12.30
CA ALA A 263 -10.25 -4.09 -11.58
C ALA A 263 -10.90 -3.17 -10.54
N GLN A 264 -10.12 -2.31 -9.88
CA GLN A 264 -10.66 -1.31 -8.92
C GLN A 264 -11.56 -0.27 -9.60
N LEU A 265 -11.17 0.19 -10.79
CA LEU A 265 -11.94 1.15 -11.58
C LEU A 265 -13.25 0.56 -12.10
N ARG A 266 -13.18 -0.69 -12.58
CA ARG A 266 -14.28 -1.40 -13.26
C ARG A 266 -14.63 -2.70 -12.54
N PRO A 267 -15.12 -2.63 -11.29
CA PRO A 267 -15.43 -3.82 -10.51
C PRO A 267 -16.49 -4.68 -11.20
N GLU A 268 -17.39 -4.10 -12.00
CA GLU A 268 -18.40 -4.80 -12.79
C GLU A 268 -17.82 -5.80 -13.81
N ARG A 269 -16.55 -5.62 -14.21
CA ARG A 269 -15.82 -6.54 -15.10
C ARG A 269 -14.96 -7.55 -14.34
N SER A 270 -14.93 -7.48 -13.01
CA SER A 270 -14.08 -8.31 -12.15
C SER A 270 -14.88 -9.42 -11.48
N LYS A 271 -14.26 -10.60 -11.35
CA LYS A 271 -14.78 -11.68 -10.49
C LYS A 271 -14.81 -11.30 -9.01
N LEU A 272 -14.13 -10.21 -8.63
CA LEU A 272 -14.06 -9.69 -7.28
C LEU A 272 -14.98 -8.49 -7.04
N ARG A 273 -15.96 -8.23 -7.92
CA ARG A 273 -16.86 -7.06 -7.86
C ARG A 273 -17.30 -6.67 -6.45
N ALA A 274 -17.98 -7.59 -5.75
CA ALA A 274 -18.55 -7.30 -4.45
C ALA A 274 -17.49 -7.01 -3.38
N ALA A 275 -16.35 -7.71 -3.43
CA ALA A 275 -15.23 -7.48 -2.52
C ALA A 275 -14.59 -6.11 -2.78
N ILE A 276 -14.34 -5.76 -4.04
CA ILE A 276 -13.79 -4.47 -4.45
C ILE A 276 -14.71 -3.33 -3.99
N GLU A 277 -16.01 -3.41 -4.33
CA GLU A 277 -16.99 -2.41 -3.92
C GLU A 277 -17.09 -2.28 -2.39
N LEU A 278 -16.90 -3.36 -1.63
CA LEU A 278 -16.86 -3.32 -0.17
C LEU A 278 -15.62 -2.59 0.36
N THR A 279 -14.44 -2.78 -0.26
CA THR A 279 -13.21 -2.11 0.17
C THR A 279 -13.21 -0.60 -0.07
N GLN A 280 -13.97 -0.12 -1.07
CA GLN A 280 -14.00 1.29 -1.46
C GLN A 280 -15.06 2.12 -0.69
N ARG A 281 -15.97 1.48 0.05
CA ARG A 281 -16.97 2.18 0.87
C ARG A 281 -16.30 2.80 2.10
N PRO A 282 -16.76 3.96 2.59
CA PRO A 282 -16.28 4.49 3.85
C PRO A 282 -16.76 3.62 5.03
N HIS A 283 -15.82 3.18 5.85
CA HIS A 283 -16.05 2.40 7.08
C HIS A 283 -15.59 3.15 8.35
N PHE A 284 -14.74 4.16 8.19
CA PHE A 284 -14.30 5.06 9.27
C PHE A 284 -14.09 6.48 8.72
N THR A 285 -14.27 7.49 9.57
CA THR A 285 -13.97 8.90 9.25
C THR A 285 -12.90 9.38 10.21
N ALA A 286 -11.70 9.65 9.72
CA ALA A 286 -10.62 10.19 10.54
C ALA A 286 -10.82 11.68 10.81
N ASP A 287 -11.15 12.43 9.77
CA ASP A 287 -11.44 13.86 9.80
C ASP A 287 -12.27 14.26 8.56
N ASP A 288 -12.48 15.57 8.36
CA ASP A 288 -13.28 16.12 7.27
C ASP A 288 -12.71 15.83 5.86
N ASN A 289 -11.40 15.55 5.76
CA ASN A 289 -10.67 15.36 4.52
C ASN A 289 -10.25 13.90 4.28
N LEU A 290 -10.31 13.05 5.31
CA LEU A 290 -9.91 11.65 5.23
C LEU A 290 -10.99 10.70 5.78
N ARG A 291 -11.57 9.92 4.87
CA ARG A 291 -12.36 8.73 5.17
C ARG A 291 -11.57 7.48 4.82
N LEU A 292 -11.87 6.37 5.47
CA LEU A 292 -11.15 5.12 5.30
C LEU A 292 -12.10 4.10 4.68
N GLY A 293 -11.69 3.57 3.54
CA GLY A 293 -12.14 2.27 3.08
C GLY A 293 -11.44 1.14 3.85
N LEU A 294 -11.62 -0.10 3.40
CA LEU A 294 -10.82 -1.21 3.91
C LEU A 294 -9.46 -1.17 3.19
N GLY A 295 -8.41 -0.77 3.90
CA GLY A 295 -7.06 -0.62 3.36
C GLY A 295 -6.90 0.47 2.30
N TRP A 296 -7.90 1.34 2.10
CA TRP A 296 -7.86 2.46 1.17
C TRP A 296 -8.12 3.77 1.90
N HIS A 297 -7.41 4.83 1.50
CA HIS A 297 -7.73 6.20 1.88
C HIS A 297 -8.69 6.81 0.87
N LEU A 298 -9.70 7.52 1.37
CA LEU A 298 -10.74 8.20 0.59
C LEU A 298 -10.66 9.70 0.91
N SER A 299 -9.90 10.43 0.11
CA SER A 299 -9.73 11.87 0.24
C SER A 299 -10.63 12.63 -0.71
N ARG A 300 -11.07 13.84 -0.33
CA ARG A 300 -11.78 14.73 -1.24
C ARG A 300 -10.80 15.57 -2.03
N LEU A 301 -10.94 15.59 -3.35
CA LEU A 301 -10.24 16.53 -4.22
C LEU A 301 -10.88 17.92 -4.12
N SER A 302 -10.15 18.96 -4.52
CA SER A 302 -10.68 20.33 -4.64
C SER A 302 -11.87 20.43 -5.60
N SER A 303 -11.96 19.51 -6.56
CA SER A 303 -13.10 19.36 -7.49
C SER A 303 -14.36 18.77 -6.82
N GLY A 304 -14.29 18.36 -5.55
CA GLY A 304 -15.37 17.70 -4.82
C GLY A 304 -15.45 16.18 -5.04
N ARG A 305 -14.71 15.63 -6.02
CA ARG A 305 -14.63 14.20 -6.31
C ARG A 305 -13.87 13.44 -5.23
N THR A 306 -14.15 12.14 -5.10
CA THR A 306 -13.41 11.27 -4.16
C THR A 306 -12.20 10.63 -4.84
N LEU A 307 -11.01 10.92 -4.32
CA LEU A 307 -9.76 10.23 -4.63
C LEU A 307 -9.65 9.00 -3.74
N THR A 308 -9.57 7.81 -4.35
CA THR A 308 -9.22 6.58 -3.62
C THR A 308 -7.74 6.30 -3.83
N TRP A 309 -6.97 6.19 -2.75
CA TRP A 309 -5.52 6.06 -2.84
C TRP A 309 -4.93 5.27 -1.68
N HIS A 310 -3.74 4.74 -1.91
CA HIS A 310 -2.86 4.26 -0.85
C HIS A 310 -1.42 4.43 -1.32
N ASN A 311 -0.52 4.64 -0.37
CA ASN A 311 0.90 4.78 -0.64
C ASN A 311 1.70 3.68 0.08
N GLY A 312 2.96 3.51 -0.29
CA GLY A 312 3.81 2.45 0.24
C GLY A 312 5.26 2.89 0.30
N GLY A 313 5.99 2.31 1.24
CA GLY A 313 7.43 2.43 1.34
C GLY A 313 8.05 1.23 2.02
N THR A 314 9.27 0.90 1.63
CA THR A 314 10.20 0.00 2.33
C THR A 314 11.56 0.69 2.44
N GLY A 315 12.61 -0.01 2.86
CA GLY A 315 13.94 0.58 3.06
C GLY A 315 14.51 1.29 1.82
N GLY A 316 14.19 0.79 0.61
CA GLY A 316 14.75 1.29 -0.64
C GLY A 316 13.74 1.61 -1.74
N PHE A 317 12.43 1.61 -1.43
CA PHE A 317 11.37 1.73 -2.43
C PHE A 317 10.24 2.61 -1.94
N SER A 318 9.59 3.31 -2.87
CA SER A 318 8.33 4.00 -2.63
C SER A 318 7.34 3.72 -3.76
N THR A 319 6.08 3.54 -3.41
CA THR A 319 4.99 3.36 -4.37
C THR A 319 3.82 4.25 -3.99
N CYS A 320 3.11 4.78 -4.97
CA CYS A 320 1.81 5.41 -4.77
C CYS A 320 0.83 4.91 -5.83
N ALA A 321 -0.38 4.57 -5.40
CA ALA A 321 -1.46 4.15 -6.28
C ALA A 321 -2.73 4.93 -5.95
N ALA A 322 -3.36 5.49 -6.97
CA ALA A 322 -4.56 6.30 -6.82
C ALA A 322 -5.51 6.11 -8.00
N PHE A 323 -6.81 6.22 -7.75
CA PHE A 323 -7.82 6.16 -8.79
C PHE A 323 -9.08 6.94 -8.43
N SER A 324 -9.83 7.28 -9.46
CA SER A 324 -11.16 7.87 -9.37
C SER A 324 -12.07 7.17 -10.38
N ARG A 325 -13.14 6.54 -9.86
CA ARG A 325 -14.15 5.90 -10.70
C ARG A 325 -14.99 6.91 -11.47
N GLU A 326 -15.12 8.12 -10.94
CA GLU A 326 -15.89 9.21 -11.55
C GLU A 326 -15.24 9.69 -12.86
N SER A 327 -13.91 9.76 -12.91
CA SER A 327 -13.14 10.13 -14.11
C SER A 327 -12.65 8.94 -14.93
N ALA A 328 -12.90 7.71 -14.46
CA ALA A 328 -12.34 6.48 -15.03
C ALA A 328 -10.80 6.53 -15.18
N SER A 329 -10.12 7.19 -14.23
CA SER A 329 -8.68 7.39 -14.22
C SER A 329 -8.02 6.65 -13.06
N ALA A 330 -6.86 6.03 -13.30
CA ALA A 330 -6.00 5.47 -12.28
C ALA A 330 -4.54 5.67 -12.62
N ALA A 331 -3.71 5.82 -11.60
CA ALA A 331 -2.27 5.93 -11.74
C ALA A 331 -1.56 5.10 -10.65
N VAL A 332 -0.45 4.50 -11.03
CA VAL A 332 0.54 3.94 -10.11
C VAL A 332 1.92 4.46 -10.49
N MET A 333 2.69 4.89 -9.50
CA MET A 333 4.10 5.25 -9.66
C MET A 333 4.93 4.45 -8.67
N MET A 334 5.96 3.79 -9.18
CA MET A 334 6.87 2.92 -8.43
C MET A 334 8.29 3.44 -8.64
N VAL A 335 8.98 3.77 -7.55
CA VAL A 335 10.36 4.26 -7.58
C VAL A 335 11.24 3.43 -6.64
N ASN A 336 12.50 3.24 -7.02
CA ASN A 336 13.49 2.50 -6.23
C ASN A 336 14.31 3.42 -5.32
N THR A 337 13.62 4.38 -4.71
CA THR A 337 14.17 5.19 -3.63
C THR A 337 13.12 5.38 -2.55
N TYR A 338 13.55 5.37 -1.29
CA TYR A 338 12.70 5.83 -0.20
C TYR A 338 12.90 7.33 0.04
N SER A 339 11.79 8.05 0.20
CA SER A 339 11.79 9.45 0.62
C SER A 339 10.81 9.62 1.77
N GLU A 340 11.23 10.31 2.83
CA GLU A 340 10.36 10.58 3.98
C GLU A 340 9.34 11.68 3.63
N GLN A 341 8.12 11.53 4.14
CA GLN A 341 7.19 12.65 4.22
C GLN A 341 7.62 13.54 5.39
N THR A 342 7.69 14.84 5.17
CA THR A 342 7.86 15.83 6.26
C THR A 342 6.57 16.62 6.46
N ALA A 343 6.47 17.36 7.56
CA ALA A 343 5.30 18.23 7.82
C ALA A 343 5.10 19.29 6.72
N THR A 344 6.17 19.63 5.99
CA THR A 344 6.19 20.69 4.98
C THR A 344 6.30 20.18 3.55
N ASP A 345 6.67 18.91 3.35
CA ASP A 345 6.92 18.36 2.02
C ASP A 345 6.35 16.93 1.89
N PRO A 346 5.36 16.70 1.00
CA PRO A 346 4.89 15.36 0.68
C PRO A 346 6.00 14.54 0.02
N ARG A 347 5.89 13.20 0.06
CA ARG A 347 6.83 12.36 -0.69
C ARG A 347 6.69 12.67 -2.18
N PRO A 348 7.80 12.86 -2.93
CA PRO A 348 7.73 13.21 -4.34
C PRO A 348 6.87 12.24 -5.16
N VAL A 349 6.99 10.93 -4.90
CA VAL A 349 6.17 9.90 -5.59
C VAL A 349 4.67 10.08 -5.35
N ASP A 350 4.27 10.50 -4.16
CA ASP A 350 2.85 10.69 -3.82
C ASP A 350 2.32 11.96 -4.51
N ALA A 351 3.06 13.07 -4.38
CA ALA A 351 2.70 14.35 -4.99
C ALA A 351 2.60 14.24 -6.52
N LEU A 352 3.57 13.57 -7.16
CA LEU A 352 3.57 13.35 -8.60
C LEU A 352 2.42 12.45 -9.04
N THR A 353 2.10 11.39 -8.29
CA THR A 353 0.96 10.51 -8.61
C THR A 353 -0.37 11.25 -8.52
N PHE A 354 -0.56 12.07 -7.48
CA PHE A 354 -1.79 12.85 -7.33
C PHE A 354 -1.89 13.98 -8.37
N ALA A 355 -0.79 14.64 -8.70
CA ALA A 355 -0.77 15.66 -9.75
C ALA A 355 -1.09 15.05 -11.13
N LEU A 356 -0.52 13.88 -11.45
CA LEU A 356 -0.84 13.14 -12.68
C LEU A 356 -2.32 12.80 -12.75
N LEU A 357 -2.89 12.27 -11.67
CA LEU A 357 -4.32 11.95 -11.64
C LEU A 357 -5.18 13.22 -11.72
N GLY A 358 -4.76 14.32 -11.09
CA GLY A 358 -5.43 15.62 -11.21
C GLY A 358 -5.46 16.16 -12.64
N GLU A 359 -4.36 16.01 -13.39
CA GLU A 359 -4.32 16.36 -14.83
C GLU A 359 -5.24 15.47 -15.67
N LEU A 360 -5.32 14.17 -15.36
CA LEU A 360 -6.21 13.23 -16.06
C LEU A 360 -7.70 13.47 -15.74
N ASP A 361 -8.01 13.98 -14.55
CA ASP A 361 -9.38 14.27 -14.10
C ASP A 361 -9.94 15.58 -14.66
N ALA A 362 -9.08 16.47 -15.15
CA ALA A 362 -9.42 17.79 -15.67
C ALA A 362 -9.90 17.78 -17.13
N VAL A 363 -9.85 16.63 -17.79
CA VAL A 363 -10.22 16.43 -19.21
C VAL A 363 -11.44 15.53 -19.33
#